data_AF-A0A178KGS1-F1
#
_entry.id   AF-A0A178KGS1-F1
#
_cell.length_a   1.000
_cell.length_b   1.000
_cell.length_c   1.000
_cell.angle_alpha   90.00
_cell.angle_beta   90.00
_cell.angle_gamma   90.00
#
_symmetry.space_group_name_H-M   'P 1'
#
loop_
_entity.id
_entity.type
_entity.pdbx_description
1 polymer ?
#
loop_
_entity_poly.entity_id
_entity_poly.type
_entity_poly.pdbx_seq_one_letter_code
_entity_poly.pdbx_strand_id
1 'polypeptide(L)'
;MEEGVKVIGVMLGWTELGVFTLLFAAVQFLIGNWLKSRITYSIKNEYDTKLEEIKSELSFSVKKREESALVAELLAEWVSKPTDKKHLNKLLWEATLWLPEQETKDLHNLLAHQGNITTKQMLIKIRKVIQGQESSIKADDLTNF
;
A
#
# COMPACT_ATOMS: atom_id res chain seq x y z
N MET A 1 -39.39 -41.76 -59.73
CA MET A 1 -39.27 -40.35 -59.30
C MET A 1 -39.30 -40.20 -57.77
N GLU A 2 -40.03 -41.04 -57.01
CA GLU A 2 -40.06 -40.96 -55.53
C GLU A 2 -38.73 -41.24 -54.82
N GLU A 3 -37.93 -42.19 -55.31
CA GLU A 3 -36.63 -42.55 -54.73
C GLU A 3 -35.64 -41.36 -54.73
N GLY A 4 -35.58 -40.61 -55.84
CA GLY A 4 -34.70 -39.45 -55.97
C GLY A 4 -35.09 -38.28 -55.06
N VAL A 5 -36.40 -38.07 -54.84
CA VAL A 5 -36.90 -37.01 -53.94
C VAL A 5 -36.59 -37.33 -52.48
N LYS A 6 -36.64 -38.60 -52.07
CA LYS A 6 -36.25 -39.03 -50.72
C LYS A 6 -34.75 -38.86 -50.48
N VAL A 7 -33.91 -39.23 -51.44
CA VAL A 7 -32.44 -39.09 -51.31
C VAL A 7 -32.01 -37.63 -51.24
N ILE A 8 -32.63 -36.75 -52.04
CA ILE A 8 -32.34 -35.30 -52.01
C ILE A 8 -32.83 -34.68 -50.69
N GLY A 9 -34.02 -35.07 -50.20
CA GLY A 9 -34.53 -34.62 -48.90
C GLY A 9 -33.67 -35.07 -47.72
N VAL A 10 -33.12 -36.28 -47.76
CA VAL A 10 -32.17 -36.76 -46.74
C VAL A 10 -30.86 -35.98 -46.82
N MET A 11 -30.24 -35.85 -48.00
CA MET A 11 -28.98 -35.09 -48.15
C MET A 11 -29.09 -33.63 -47.71
N LEU A 12 -30.19 -32.95 -48.03
CA LEU A 12 -30.46 -31.58 -47.56
C LEU A 12 -30.60 -31.52 -46.03
N GLY A 13 -31.19 -32.54 -45.40
CA GLY A 13 -31.27 -32.63 -43.93
C GLY A 13 -29.90 -32.74 -43.25
N TRP A 14 -28.95 -33.48 -43.83
CA TRP A 14 -27.59 -33.62 -43.29
C TRP A 14 -26.76 -32.35 -43.45
N THR A 15 -26.94 -31.58 -44.52
CA THR A 15 -26.25 -30.29 -44.69
C THR A 15 -26.74 -29.24 -43.69
N GLU A 16 -28.05 -29.17 -43.45
CA GLU A 16 -28.62 -28.25 -42.45
C GLU A 16 -28.18 -28.60 -41.02
N LEU A 17 -28.14 -29.90 -40.68
CA LEU A 17 -27.62 -30.37 -39.40
C LEU A 17 -26.11 -30.10 -39.24
N GLY A 18 -25.33 -30.24 -40.31
CA GLY A 18 -23.90 -29.91 -40.34
C GLY A 18 -23.63 -28.42 -40.09
N VAL A 19 -24.39 -27.55 -40.75
CA VAL A 19 -24.29 -26.09 -40.53
C VAL A 19 -24.72 -25.72 -39.12
N PHE A 20 -25.79 -26.33 -38.59
CA PHE A 20 -26.26 -26.07 -37.22
C PHE A 20 -25.23 -26.51 -36.16
N THR A 21 -24.63 -27.69 -36.32
CA THR A 21 -23.60 -28.19 -35.38
C THR A 21 -22.33 -27.34 -35.42
N LEU A 22 -21.92 -26.87 -36.60
CA LEU A 22 -20.77 -25.98 -36.75
C LEU A 22 -21.04 -24.59 -36.13
N LEU A 23 -22.24 -24.03 -36.34
CA LEU A 23 -22.67 -22.80 -35.69
C LEU A 23 -22.73 -22.96 -34.16
N PHE A 24 -23.26 -24.08 -33.68
CA PHE A 24 -23.34 -24.36 -32.24
C PHE A 24 -21.94 -24.48 -31.63
N ALA A 25 -21.01 -25.17 -32.29
CA ALA A 25 -19.62 -25.28 -31.86
C ALA A 25 -18.91 -23.91 -31.84
N ALA A 26 -19.13 -23.07 -32.86
CA ALA A 26 -18.59 -21.72 -32.91
C ALA A 26 -19.12 -20.84 -31.77
N VAL A 27 -20.43 -20.90 -31.50
CA VAL A 27 -21.06 -20.18 -30.38
C VAL A 27 -20.52 -20.67 -29.04
N GLN A 28 -20.40 -22.00 -28.84
CA GLN A 28 -19.86 -22.57 -27.60
C GLN A 28 -18.40 -22.15 -27.37
N PHE A 29 -17.59 -22.09 -28.43
CA PHE A 29 -16.21 -21.61 -28.37
C PHE A 29 -16.14 -20.13 -27.95
N LEU A 30 -16.97 -19.28 -28.55
CA LEU A 30 -17.03 -17.85 -28.23
C LEU A 30 -17.49 -17.61 -26.79
N ILE A 31 -18.49 -18.35 -26.31
CA ILE A 31 -18.98 -18.27 -24.93
C ILE A 31 -17.88 -18.71 -23.95
N GLY A 32 -17.19 -19.82 -24.23
CA GLY A 32 -16.09 -20.31 -23.39
C GLY A 32 -14.96 -19.29 -23.27
N ASN A 33 -14.58 -18.66 -24.38
CA ASN A 33 -13.53 -17.64 -24.39
C ASN A 33 -13.97 -16.33 -23.71
N TRP A 34 -15.23 -15.92 -23.91
CA TRP A 34 -15.80 -14.75 -23.25
C TRP A 34 -15.89 -14.94 -21.73
N LEU A 35 -16.35 -16.10 -21.26
CA LEU A 35 -16.46 -16.41 -19.84
C LEU A 35 -15.07 -16.49 -19.19
N LYS A 36 -14.09 -17.14 -19.85
CA LYS A 36 -12.70 -17.18 -19.39
C LYS A 36 -12.09 -15.78 -19.27
N SER A 37 -12.31 -14.93 -20.28
CA SER A 37 -11.85 -13.54 -20.26
C SER A 37 -12.50 -12.75 -19.14
N ARG A 38 -13.81 -12.91 -18.91
CA ARG A 38 -14.54 -12.18 -17.86
C ARG A 38 -14.11 -12.59 -16.45
N ILE A 39 -13.91 -13.89 -16.20
CA ILE A 39 -13.41 -14.40 -14.92
C ILE A 39 -11.97 -13.95 -14.69
N THR A 40 -11.11 -14.04 -15.72
CA THR A 40 -9.71 -13.60 -15.61
C THR A 40 -9.64 -12.10 -15.32
N TYR A 41 -10.53 -11.30 -15.92
CA TYR A 41 -10.61 -9.86 -15.66
C TYR A 41 -11.01 -9.55 -14.21
N SER A 42 -12.03 -10.23 -13.66
CA SER A 42 -12.45 -9.98 -12.27
C SER A 42 -11.36 -10.39 -11.27
N ILE A 43 -10.71 -11.53 -11.51
CA ILE A 43 -9.61 -12.01 -10.67
C ILE A 43 -8.41 -11.06 -10.76
N LYS A 44 -8.02 -10.66 -11.98
CA LYS A 44 -6.90 -9.75 -12.19
C LYS A 44 -7.12 -8.41 -11.49
N ASN A 45 -8.33 -7.84 -11.60
CA ASN A 45 -8.65 -6.60 -10.90
C ASN A 45 -8.51 -6.74 -9.39
N GLU A 46 -9.00 -7.83 -8.80
CA GLU A 46 -8.86 -8.08 -7.36
C GLU A 46 -7.39 -8.22 -6.93
N TYR A 47 -6.55 -8.89 -7.73
CA TYR A 47 -5.12 -8.98 -7.47
C TYR A 47 -4.41 -7.63 -7.62
N ASP A 48 -4.75 -6.85 -8.64
CA ASP A 48 -4.18 -5.52 -8.87
C ASP A 48 -4.53 -4.59 -7.70
N THR A 49 -5.78 -4.62 -7.20
CA THR A 49 -6.20 -3.88 -6.01
C THR A 49 -5.45 -4.33 -4.76
N LYS A 50 -5.36 -5.64 -4.48
CA LYS A 50 -4.61 -6.17 -3.33
C LYS A 50 -3.13 -5.80 -3.38
N LEU A 51 -2.54 -5.80 -4.58
CA LEU A 51 -1.14 -5.45 -4.78
C LEU A 51 -0.91 -3.95 -4.55
N GLU A 52 -1.85 -3.10 -4.96
CA GLU A 52 -1.82 -1.66 -4.69
C GLU A 52 -1.98 -1.36 -3.18
N GLU A 53 -2.88 -2.07 -2.50
CA GLU A 53 -3.05 -1.99 -1.04
C GLU A 53 -1.75 -2.37 -0.31
N ILE A 54 -1.14 -3.51 -0.65
CA ILE A 54 0.12 -3.94 -0.04
C ILE A 54 1.24 -2.94 -0.31
N LYS A 55 1.34 -2.39 -1.53
CA LYS A 55 2.33 -1.36 -1.85
C LYS A 55 2.12 -0.09 -1.04
N SER A 56 0.87 0.35 -0.90
CA SER A 56 0.50 1.50 -0.10
C SER A 56 0.89 1.29 1.36
N GLU A 57 0.50 0.17 1.96
CA GLU A 57 0.86 -0.21 3.32
C GLU A 57 2.38 -0.28 3.53
N LEU A 58 3.10 -0.90 2.59
CA LEU A 58 4.56 -1.01 2.66
C LEU A 58 5.20 0.38 2.60
N SER A 59 4.78 1.23 1.68
CA SER A 59 5.29 2.60 1.54
C SER A 59 5.06 3.43 2.81
N PHE A 60 3.89 3.29 3.43
CA PHE A 60 3.57 3.93 4.69
C PHE A 60 4.45 3.41 5.84
N SER A 61 4.67 2.09 5.88
CA SER A 61 5.54 1.46 6.89
C SER A 61 7.01 1.90 6.76
N VAL A 62 7.51 2.04 5.53
CA VAL A 62 8.87 2.51 5.24
C VAL A 62 9.02 3.95 5.66
N LYS A 63 8.05 4.81 5.29
CA LYS A 63 8.05 6.22 5.68
C LYS A 63 8.09 6.39 7.20
N LYS A 64 7.27 5.63 7.94
CA LYS A 64 7.28 5.64 9.41
C LYS A 64 8.64 5.27 9.99
N ARG A 65 9.33 4.30 9.38
CA ARG A 65 10.66 3.87 9.83
C ARG A 65 11.71 4.95 9.59
N GLU A 66 11.67 5.59 8.42
CA GLU A 66 12.56 6.70 8.08
C GLU A 66 12.35 7.90 9.02
N GLU A 67 11.09 8.31 9.21
CA GLU A 67 10.70 9.37 10.15
C GLU A 67 11.15 9.05 11.60
N SER A 68 11.01 7.79 12.02
CA SER A 68 11.46 7.33 13.34
C SER A 68 12.99 7.37 13.47
N ALA A 69 13.70 6.93 12.45
CA ALA A 69 15.16 6.89 12.43
C ALA A 69 15.74 8.30 12.51
N LEU A 70 15.17 9.23 11.74
CA LEU A 70 15.59 10.63 11.71
C LEU A 70 15.44 11.31 13.08
N VAL A 71 14.31 11.10 13.75
CA VAL A 71 14.08 11.66 15.09
C VAL A 71 14.98 11.01 16.13
N ALA A 72 15.19 9.69 16.04
CA ALA A 72 16.08 8.99 16.95
C ALA A 72 17.52 9.52 16.81
N GLU A 73 17.98 9.74 15.57
CA GLU A 73 19.28 10.34 15.28
C GLU A 73 19.37 11.76 15.83
N LEU A 74 18.39 12.62 15.54
CA LEU A 74 18.34 14.01 16.04
C LEU A 74 18.47 14.08 17.57
N LEU A 75 17.67 13.27 18.28
CA LEU A 75 17.66 13.27 19.74
C LEU A 75 18.93 12.64 20.33
N ALA A 76 19.50 11.61 19.70
CA ALA A 76 20.75 11.00 20.13
C ALA A 76 21.94 11.96 19.96
N GLU A 77 22.01 12.66 18.82
CA GLU A 77 23.03 13.68 18.59
C GLU A 77 22.91 14.83 19.56
N TRP A 78 21.68 15.28 19.84
CA TRP A 78 21.43 16.34 20.80
C TRP A 78 21.93 15.98 22.21
N VAL A 79 21.60 14.77 22.69
CA VAL A 79 22.06 14.27 24.00
C VAL A 79 23.59 14.16 24.04
N SER A 80 24.21 13.82 22.91
CA SER A 80 25.66 13.66 22.79
C SER A 80 26.45 14.99 22.73
N LYS A 81 25.77 16.14 22.79
CA LYS A 81 26.35 17.49 22.65
C LYS A 81 27.09 17.67 21.32
N PRO A 82 26.35 17.92 20.23
CA PRO A 82 26.88 17.83 18.88
C PRO A 82 27.87 18.95 18.59
N THR A 83 28.97 18.60 17.93
CA THR A 83 29.96 19.56 17.42
C THR A 83 29.56 20.08 16.03
N ASP A 84 28.89 19.23 15.22
CA ASP A 84 28.39 19.59 13.90
C ASP A 84 26.97 20.18 13.98
N LYS A 85 26.90 21.50 14.05
CA LYS A 85 25.62 22.25 14.06
C LYS A 85 24.89 22.17 12.73
N LYS A 86 25.59 21.96 11.61
CA LYS A 86 24.99 21.92 10.28
C LYS A 86 24.16 20.65 10.13
N HIS A 87 24.73 19.52 10.53
CA HIS A 87 24.04 18.24 10.52
C HIS A 87 22.83 18.23 11.46
N LEU A 88 22.98 18.76 12.68
CA LEU A 88 21.85 18.89 13.61
C LEU A 88 20.70 19.75 13.05
N ASN A 89 21.03 20.90 12.43
CA ASN A 89 20.02 21.76 11.81
C ASN A 89 19.31 21.07 10.65
N LYS A 90 20.04 20.28 9.85
CA LYS A 90 19.45 19.49 8.77
C LYS A 90 18.41 18.51 9.33
N LEU A 91 18.77 17.71 10.33
CA LEU A 91 17.86 16.76 10.98
C LEU A 91 16.64 17.46 11.59
N LEU A 92 16.84 18.60 12.26
CA LEU A 92 15.74 19.38 12.84
C LEU A 92 14.77 19.91 11.79
N TRP A 93 15.27 20.45 10.69
CA TRP A 93 14.42 20.98 9.62
C TRP A 93 13.70 19.88 8.86
N GLU A 94 14.37 18.75 8.60
CA GLU A 94 13.71 17.58 8.01
C GLU A 94 12.58 17.07 8.91
N ALA A 95 12.79 17.01 10.24
CA ALA A 95 11.74 16.65 11.20
C ALA A 95 10.56 17.64 11.16
N THR A 96 10.85 18.95 11.05
CA THR A 96 9.85 20.02 11.03
C THR A 96 8.90 19.96 9.82
N LEU A 97 9.33 19.38 8.69
CA LEU A 97 8.51 19.33 7.46
C LEU A 97 7.33 18.37 7.54
N TRP A 98 7.43 17.31 8.36
CA TRP A 98 6.40 16.27 8.44
C TRP A 98 5.75 16.16 9.83
N LEU A 99 6.37 16.71 10.88
CA LEU A 99 5.78 16.74 12.21
C LEU A 99 4.58 17.70 12.26
N PRO A 100 3.51 17.37 13.01
CA PRO A 100 2.44 18.30 13.26
C PRO A 100 2.92 19.51 14.07
N GLU A 101 2.14 20.60 14.03
CA GLU A 101 2.54 21.91 14.57
C GLU A 101 2.88 21.87 16.07
N GLN A 102 2.09 21.14 16.86
CA GLN A 102 2.26 21.08 18.31
C GLN A 102 3.57 20.39 18.69
N GLU A 103 3.84 19.22 18.09
CA GLU A 103 5.06 18.46 18.32
C GLU A 103 6.28 19.19 17.75
N THR A 104 6.14 19.91 16.64
CA THR A 104 7.20 20.77 16.13
C THR A 104 7.60 21.83 17.15
N LYS A 105 6.62 22.56 17.72
CA LYS A 105 6.92 23.58 18.75
C LYS A 105 7.57 22.97 19.98
N ASP A 106 7.07 21.82 20.43
CA ASP A 106 7.65 21.09 21.57
C ASP A 106 9.08 20.63 21.31
N LEU A 107 9.38 20.16 20.08
CA LEU A 107 10.72 19.77 19.66
C LEU A 107 11.70 20.95 19.67
N HIS A 108 11.30 22.08 19.07
CA HIS A 108 12.11 23.29 19.04
C HIS A 108 12.36 23.83 20.45
N ASN A 109 11.34 23.85 21.31
CA ASN A 109 11.47 24.28 22.70
C ASN A 109 12.42 23.37 23.50
N LEU A 110 12.37 22.06 23.25
CA LEU A 110 13.28 21.09 23.87
C LEU A 110 14.74 21.35 23.47
N LEU A 111 15.00 21.55 22.17
CA LEU A 111 16.35 21.84 21.66
C LEU A 111 16.83 23.25 22.04
N ALA A 112 15.92 24.20 22.22
CA ALA A 112 16.27 25.55 22.68
C ALA A 112 16.47 25.63 24.22
N HIS A 113 16.25 24.54 24.97
CA HIS A 113 16.17 24.54 26.43
C HIS A 113 15.09 25.51 26.99
N GLN A 114 14.05 25.78 26.21
CA GLN A 114 12.95 26.70 26.54
C GLN A 114 11.67 25.96 26.98
N GLY A 115 11.73 24.64 27.13
CA GLY A 115 10.60 23.79 27.53
C GLY A 115 10.88 22.95 28.78
N ASN A 116 9.80 22.41 29.35
CA ASN A 116 9.84 21.48 30.50
C ASN A 116 9.68 20.01 30.08
N ILE A 117 9.82 19.72 28.78
CA ILE A 117 9.69 18.37 28.24
C ILE A 117 11.08 17.75 28.21
N THR A 118 11.18 16.51 28.67
CA THR A 118 12.41 15.71 28.60
C THR A 118 12.52 15.00 27.24
N THR A 119 13.74 14.64 26.83
CA THR A 119 14.00 13.90 25.58
C THR A 119 13.15 12.62 25.48
N LYS A 120 12.96 11.92 26.61
CA LYS A 120 12.15 10.70 26.70
C LYS A 120 10.66 10.97 26.47
N GLN A 121 10.13 12.04 27.06
CA GLN A 121 8.75 12.46 26.82
C GLN A 121 8.53 12.90 25.37
N MET A 122 9.52 13.56 24.76
CA MET A 122 9.47 13.93 23.34
C MET A 122 9.45 12.70 22.43
N LEU A 123 10.27 11.69 22.74
CA LEU A 123 10.28 10.42 22.02
C LEU A 123 8.88 9.75 22.02
N ILE A 124 8.17 9.80 23.15
CA ILE A 124 6.82 9.24 23.27
C ILE A 124 5.80 10.05 22.46
N LYS A 125 5.87 11.38 22.51
CA LYS A 125 5.01 12.24 21.70
C LYS A 125 5.18 11.96 20.20
N ILE A 126 6.42 11.89 19.72
CA ILE A 126 6.70 11.60 18.32
C ILE A 126 6.30 10.16 17.96
N ARG A 127 6.55 9.20 18.85
CA ARG A 127 6.08 7.81 18.66
C ARG A 127 4.57 7.75 18.46
N LYS A 128 3.80 8.52 19.24
CA LYS A 128 2.35 8.61 19.09
C LYS A 128 1.94 9.16 17.73
N VAL A 129 2.63 10.20 17.24
CA VAL A 129 2.41 10.74 15.88
C VAL A 129 2.68 9.68 14.81
N ILE A 130 3.81 8.98 14.88
CA ILE A 130 4.21 7.99 13.86
C ILE A 130 3.31 6.74 13.91
N GLN A 131 2.99 6.24 15.12
CA GLN A 131 2.19 5.04 15.28
C GLN A 131 0.69 5.31 15.06
N GLY A 132 0.24 6.55 15.25
CA GLY A 132 -1.16 6.94 15.14
C GLY A 132 -2.04 6.31 16.24
N GLN A 133 -1.44 5.81 17.31
CA GLN A 133 -2.09 5.10 18.40
C GLN A 133 -1.51 5.55 19.74
N GLU A 134 -2.34 5.50 20.80
CA GLU A 134 -1.87 5.74 22.16
C GLU A 134 -0.85 4.65 22.56
N SER A 135 0.27 5.08 23.14
CA SER A 135 1.28 4.17 23.65
C SER A 135 1.09 3.96 25.15
N SER A 136 1.15 2.71 25.61
CA SER A 136 1.21 2.38 27.04
C SER A 136 2.58 2.65 27.66
N ILE A 137 3.59 2.95 26.84
CA ILE A 137 4.98 3.16 27.27
C ILE A 137 5.12 4.56 27.83
N LYS A 138 5.68 4.65 29.04
CA LYS A 138 5.94 5.90 29.75
C LYS A 138 7.40 6.32 29.61
N ALA A 139 7.68 7.57 29.93
CA ALA A 139 9.03 8.12 29.82
C ALA A 139 10.02 7.37 30.73
N ASP A 140 9.55 6.85 31.85
CA ASP A 140 10.35 6.10 32.82
C ASP A 140 10.76 4.71 32.31
N ASP A 141 10.03 4.15 31.33
CA ASP A 141 10.34 2.86 30.72
C ASP A 141 11.52 2.97 29.72
N LEU A 142 11.92 4.19 29.35
CA LEU A 142 12.96 4.44 28.36
C LEU A 142 14.32 4.62 29.04
N THR A 143 15.31 3.86 28.60
CA THR A 143 16.72 4.00 29.02
C THR A 143 17.48 4.90 28.06
N ASN A 144 18.33 5.77 28.61
CA ASN A 144 19.35 6.53 27.89
C ASN A 144 20.71 6.26 28.54
N PHE A 145 21.78 6.23 27.74
CA PHE A 145 23.15 5.96 28.18
C PHE A 145 23.96 7.25 28.25
#